data_AF-E4T9Q5-F1
#
_entry.id   AF-E4T9Q5-F1
#
_cell.length_a   1.000
_cell.length_b   1.000
_cell.length_c   1.000
_cell.angle_alpha   90.00
_cell.angle_beta   90.00
_cell.angle_gamma   90.00
#
_symmetry.space_group_name_H-M   'P 1'
#
loop_
_entity.id
_entity.type
_entity.pdbx_description
1 polymer ?
#
loop_
_entity_poly.entity_id
_entity_poly.type
_entity_poly.pdbx_seq_one_letter_code
_entity_poly.pdbx_strand_id
1 'polypeptide(L)'
;MEIRNLLRVIFRVFGLYSVVNLSFNIFPQSINYLINADIFFPFDIENGIIQTWIYLFITLVFTVLVFYFLIINPDLIIKRFKPSKFLDEKIDFGNLNSENLLQIAILSIGILVLFDSLPELINKLFIFLKLKNMNRNINDDLTTIGMNSEIIVESIKTLLGFVFVIFQNKIGRVLYKQNLE
;
A
#
# COMPACT_ATOMS: atom_id res chain seq x y z
N MET A 1 -24.84 -14.66 2.66
CA MET A 1 -24.26 -13.30 2.66
C MET A 1 -24.83 -12.53 1.48
N GLU A 2 -25.27 -11.28 1.66
CA GLU A 2 -25.78 -10.47 0.53
C GLU A 2 -24.65 -10.08 -0.42
N ILE A 3 -24.93 -10.02 -1.73
CA ILE A 3 -23.97 -9.56 -2.74
C ILE A 3 -23.42 -8.17 -2.40
N ARG A 4 -24.25 -7.30 -1.82
CA ARG A 4 -23.80 -6.01 -1.28
C ARG A 4 -22.65 -6.15 -0.29
N ASN A 5 -22.78 -7.04 0.70
CA ASN A 5 -21.75 -7.26 1.70
C ASN A 5 -20.49 -7.90 1.11
N LEU A 6 -20.64 -8.75 0.08
CA LEU A 6 -19.51 -9.29 -0.67
C LEU A 6 -18.74 -8.19 -1.40
N LEU A 7 -19.44 -7.32 -2.11
CA LEU A 7 -18.81 -6.19 -2.79
C LEU A 7 -18.11 -5.27 -1.80
N ARG A 8 -18.69 -5.00 -0.62
CA ARG A 8 -18.01 -4.24 0.44
C ARG A 8 -16.69 -4.89 0.86
N VAL A 9 -16.67 -6.20 1.06
CA VAL A 9 -15.45 -6.95 1.38
C VAL A 9 -14.44 -6.82 0.24
N ILE A 10 -14.85 -7.07 -1.01
CA ILE A 10 -13.98 -7.00 -2.19
C ILE A 10 -13.37 -5.60 -2.34
N PHE A 11 -14.17 -4.54 -2.22
CA PHE A 11 -13.68 -3.17 -2.33
C PHE A 11 -12.71 -2.80 -1.21
N ARG A 12 -12.97 -3.23 0.03
CA ARG A 12 -12.04 -2.97 1.15
C ARG A 12 -10.70 -3.66 0.95
N VAL A 13 -10.72 -4.91 0.48
CA VAL A 13 -9.51 -5.69 0.18
C VAL A 13 -8.73 -5.06 -0.97
N PHE A 14 -9.41 -4.75 -2.07
CA PHE A 14 -8.80 -4.08 -3.22
C PHE A 14 -8.25 -2.70 -2.86
N GLY A 15 -9.00 -1.94 -2.06
CA GLY A 15 -8.59 -0.64 -1.55
C GLY A 15 -7.36 -0.73 -0.67
N LEU A 16 -7.32 -1.69 0.27
CA LEU A 16 -6.17 -1.90 1.15
C LEU A 16 -4.91 -2.23 0.34
N TYR A 17 -5.00 -3.17 -0.60
CA TYR A 17 -3.89 -3.51 -1.49
C TYR A 17 -3.43 -2.30 -2.31
N SER A 18 -4.38 -1.56 -2.88
CA SER A 18 -4.10 -0.37 -3.71
C SER A 18 -3.40 0.73 -2.89
N VAL A 19 -3.87 1.02 -1.67
CA VAL A 19 -3.25 2.02 -0.78
C VAL A 19 -1.84 1.62 -0.41
N VAL A 20 -1.60 0.34 -0.07
CA VAL A 20 -0.26 -0.17 0.23
C VAL A 20 0.65 0.00 -0.98
N ASN A 21 0.18 -0.39 -2.17
CA ASN A 21 0.98 -0.30 -3.39
C ASN A 21 1.33 1.15 -3.76
N LEU A 22 0.36 2.05 -3.71
CA LEU A 22 0.58 3.49 -3.95
C LEU A 22 1.53 4.10 -2.91
N SER A 23 1.35 3.74 -1.64
CA SER A 23 2.15 4.28 -0.53
C SER A 23 3.61 3.86 -0.61
N PHE A 24 3.89 2.60 -0.95
CA PHE A 24 5.25 2.06 -0.90
C PHE A 24 6.00 2.10 -2.23
N ASN A 25 5.32 2.27 -3.37
CA ASN A 25 6.02 2.39 -4.64
C ASN A 25 6.19 3.85 -5.07
N ILE A 26 5.16 4.70 -4.91
CA ILE A 26 5.18 6.03 -5.51
C ILE A 26 5.83 7.07 -4.58
N PHE A 27 5.49 7.07 -3.29
CA PHE A 27 6.06 8.05 -2.36
C PHE A 27 7.58 7.91 -2.20
N PRO A 28 8.14 6.71 -1.97
CA PRO A 28 9.58 6.58 -1.79
C PRO A 28 10.38 7.03 -2.99
N GLN A 29 9.95 6.65 -4.20
CA GLN A 29 10.60 7.04 -5.44
C GLN A 29 10.60 8.57 -5.62
N SER A 30 9.45 9.20 -5.37
CA SER A 30 9.29 10.64 -5.52
C SER A 30 10.06 11.43 -4.46
N ILE A 31 10.11 10.94 -3.22
CA ILE A 31 10.89 11.55 -2.14
C ILE A 31 12.39 11.41 -2.40
N ASN A 32 12.85 10.22 -2.84
CA ASN A 32 14.25 9.99 -3.17
C ASN A 32 14.72 10.92 -4.31
N TYR A 33 13.88 11.11 -5.33
CA TYR A 33 14.14 12.10 -6.38
C TYR A 33 14.29 13.52 -5.83
N LEU A 34 13.39 13.97 -4.93
CA LEU A 34 13.47 15.30 -4.33
C LEU A 34 14.71 15.48 -3.44
N ILE A 35 15.11 14.45 -2.69
CA ILE A 35 16.30 14.49 -1.83
C ILE A 35 17.57 14.58 -2.68
N ASN A 36 17.68 13.77 -3.73
CA ASN A 36 18.88 13.75 -4.58
C ASN A 36 19.00 14.99 -5.49
N ALA A 37 17.91 15.72 -5.70
CA ALA A 37 17.93 16.97 -6.44
C ALA A 37 18.47 18.15 -5.62
N ASP A 38 18.83 17.97 -4.32
CA ASP A 38 19.31 19.01 -3.39
C ASP A 38 18.39 20.25 -3.26
N ILE A 39 17.15 20.17 -3.77
CA ILE A 39 16.24 21.32 -3.86
C ILE A 39 14.98 20.98 -3.08
N PHE A 40 14.95 21.45 -1.83
CA PHE A 40 13.82 21.30 -0.91
C PHE A 40 12.62 22.19 -1.25
N PHE A 41 12.78 23.20 -2.10
CA PHE A 41 11.76 24.22 -2.35
C PHE A 41 11.13 24.13 -3.75
N PRO A 42 9.79 24.11 -3.86
CA PRO A 42 9.05 23.82 -5.09
C PRO A 42 9.02 24.97 -6.11
N PHE A 43 9.90 25.97 -6.04
CA PHE A 43 9.78 27.19 -6.86
C PHE A 43 10.85 27.33 -7.95
N ASP A 44 11.74 26.35 -8.10
CA ASP A 44 12.74 26.37 -9.16
C ASP A 44 12.17 25.76 -10.46
N ILE A 45 11.74 26.63 -11.38
CA ILE A 45 11.03 26.26 -12.61
C ILE A 45 11.97 25.57 -13.60
N GLU A 46 13.26 25.86 -13.56
CA GLU A 46 14.25 25.35 -14.53
C GLU A 46 14.53 23.85 -14.39
N ASN A 47 14.28 23.26 -13.22
CA ASN A 47 14.70 21.89 -12.89
C ASN A 47 13.56 20.84 -12.94
N GLY A 48 12.35 21.20 -13.40
CA GLY A 48 11.21 20.27 -13.48
C GLY A 48 10.65 19.81 -12.12
N ILE A 49 11.14 20.38 -11.01
CA ILE A 49 10.81 19.99 -9.63
C ILE A 49 9.33 20.27 -9.30
N ILE A 50 8.77 21.34 -9.86
CA ILE A 50 7.34 21.64 -9.77
C ILE A 50 6.50 20.47 -10.27
N GLN A 51 6.92 19.78 -11.34
CA GLN A 51 6.21 18.64 -11.89
C GLN A 51 6.21 17.47 -10.90
N THR A 52 7.33 17.20 -10.21
CA THR A 52 7.42 16.17 -9.19
C THR A 52 6.53 16.48 -7.98
N TRP A 53 6.50 17.74 -7.53
CA TRP A 53 5.60 18.17 -6.44
C TRP A 53 4.13 18.05 -6.82
N ILE A 54 3.76 18.44 -8.04
CA ILE A 54 2.39 18.27 -8.55
C ILE A 54 2.04 16.78 -8.61
N TYR A 55 2.95 15.93 -9.11
CA TYR A 55 2.75 14.49 -9.18
C TYR A 55 2.57 13.85 -7.80
N LEU A 56 3.39 14.26 -6.82
CA LEU A 56 3.26 13.85 -5.42
C LEU A 56 1.91 14.27 -4.82
N PHE A 57 1.51 15.52 -5.04
CA PHE A 57 0.24 16.04 -4.54
C PHE A 57 -0.95 15.28 -5.14
N ILE A 58 -0.96 15.07 -6.46
CA ILE A 58 -1.99 14.30 -7.16
C ILE A 58 -2.04 12.87 -6.61
N THR A 59 -0.88 12.22 -6.44
CA THR A 59 -0.80 10.85 -5.91
C THR A 59 -1.31 10.77 -4.48
N LEU A 60 -0.97 11.74 -3.63
CA LEU A 60 -1.45 11.81 -2.26
C LEU A 60 -2.97 11.97 -2.22
N VAL A 61 -3.52 12.92 -2.97
CA VAL A 61 -4.97 13.11 -3.10
C VAL A 61 -5.61 11.82 -3.60
N PHE A 62 -5.06 11.19 -4.64
CA PHE A 62 -5.59 9.94 -5.19
C PHE A 62 -5.56 8.81 -4.15
N THR A 63 -4.47 8.67 -3.39
CA THR A 63 -4.34 7.66 -2.34
C THR A 63 -5.38 7.87 -1.23
N VAL A 64 -5.61 9.12 -0.82
CA VAL A 64 -6.65 9.47 0.16
C VAL A 64 -8.06 9.18 -0.40
N LEU A 65 -8.31 9.48 -1.68
CA LEU A 65 -9.58 9.16 -2.33
C LEU A 65 -9.81 7.65 -2.42
N VAL A 66 -8.80 6.87 -2.81
CA VAL A 66 -8.85 5.40 -2.82
C VAL A 66 -9.15 4.88 -1.41
N PHE A 67 -8.45 5.37 -0.38
CA PHE A 67 -8.70 4.99 1.00
C PHE A 67 -10.14 5.32 1.43
N TYR A 68 -10.62 6.52 1.13
CA TYR A 68 -11.97 6.95 1.51
C TYR A 68 -13.07 6.16 0.78
N PHE A 69 -12.98 6.03 -0.53
CA PHE A 69 -14.04 5.41 -1.34
C PHE A 69 -14.05 3.88 -1.26
N LEU A 70 -12.89 3.23 -1.15
CA LEU A 70 -12.81 1.77 -1.18
C LEU A 70 -12.76 1.14 0.21
N ILE A 71 -12.13 1.81 1.18
CA ILE A 71 -11.97 1.28 2.54
C ILE A 71 -13.06 1.81 3.47
N ILE A 72 -13.17 3.14 3.62
CA ILE A 72 -14.12 3.74 4.55
C ILE A 72 -15.56 3.52 4.06
N ASN A 73 -15.90 4.01 2.86
CA ASN A 73 -17.28 4.08 2.39
C ASN A 73 -17.49 3.42 1.01
N PRO A 74 -17.35 2.08 0.90
CA PRO A 74 -17.54 1.35 -0.35
C PRO A 74 -18.97 1.45 -0.90
N ASP A 75 -19.95 1.81 -0.07
CA ASP A 75 -21.35 1.95 -0.48
C ASP A 75 -21.57 3.05 -1.50
N LEU A 76 -20.72 4.09 -1.54
CA LEU A 76 -20.78 5.14 -2.56
C LEU A 76 -20.53 4.58 -3.96
N ILE A 77 -19.61 3.61 -4.08
CA ILE A 77 -19.32 2.91 -5.33
C ILE A 77 -20.42 1.90 -5.61
N ILE A 78 -20.79 1.08 -4.61
CA ILE A 78 -21.77 -0.01 -4.77
C ILE A 78 -23.15 0.52 -5.19
N LYS A 79 -23.62 1.65 -4.66
CA LYS A 79 -24.91 2.27 -5.03
C LYS A 79 -24.97 2.70 -6.50
N ARG A 80 -23.81 2.88 -7.15
CA ARG A 80 -23.71 3.19 -8.58
C ARG A 80 -23.85 1.95 -9.47
N PHE A 81 -23.61 0.76 -8.94
CA PHE A 81 -23.88 -0.50 -9.63
C PHE A 81 -25.39 -0.80 -9.61
N LYS A 82 -25.99 -1.00 -10.79
CA LYS A 82 -27.42 -1.36 -10.97
C LYS A 82 -27.56 -2.77 -11.55
N PRO A 83 -28.67 -3.50 -11.28
CA PRO A 83 -29.87 -3.07 -10.55
C PRO A 83 -29.86 -3.47 -9.06
N SER A 84 -30.57 -2.72 -8.21
CA SER A 84 -30.68 -2.96 -6.77
C SER A 84 -31.13 -4.37 -6.38
N LYS A 85 -31.95 -5.02 -7.22
CA LYS A 85 -32.37 -6.41 -7.02
C LYS A 85 -31.21 -7.40 -6.97
N PHE A 86 -30.14 -7.16 -7.73
CA PHE A 86 -28.95 -8.02 -7.71
C PHE A 86 -28.18 -7.89 -6.40
N LEU A 87 -28.16 -6.69 -5.80
CA LEU A 87 -27.41 -6.46 -4.56
C LEU A 87 -28.01 -7.17 -3.34
N ASP A 88 -29.30 -7.47 -3.39
CA ASP A 88 -30.06 -8.11 -2.32
C ASP A 88 -30.07 -9.65 -2.45
N GLU A 89 -29.50 -10.21 -3.53
CA GLU A 89 -29.32 -11.65 -3.67
C GLU A 89 -28.39 -12.19 -2.58
N LYS A 90 -28.76 -13.36 -2.06
CA LYS A 90 -27.98 -14.04 -1.03
C LYS A 90 -27.12 -15.12 -1.68
N ILE A 91 -25.81 -14.96 -1.57
CA ILE A 91 -24.86 -16.02 -1.88
C ILE A 91 -24.58 -16.79 -0.59
N ASP A 92 -24.69 -18.11 -0.64
CA ASP A 92 -24.32 -18.97 0.48
C ASP A 92 -22.87 -19.44 0.31
N PHE A 93 -22.00 -19.02 1.23
CA PHE A 93 -20.60 -19.46 1.30
C PHE A 93 -20.41 -20.56 2.36
N GLY A 94 -21.49 -21.17 2.84
CA GLY A 94 -21.47 -22.14 3.93
C GLY A 94 -20.99 -21.48 5.22
N ASN A 95 -19.89 -21.99 5.80
CA ASN A 95 -19.35 -21.52 7.09
C ASN A 95 -18.49 -20.25 7.00
N LEU A 96 -18.26 -19.69 5.81
CA LEU A 96 -17.47 -18.47 5.65
C LEU A 96 -18.37 -17.24 5.79
N ASN A 97 -18.27 -16.57 6.94
CA ASN A 97 -18.89 -15.27 7.15
C ASN A 97 -18.02 -14.14 6.54
N SER A 98 -18.58 -12.94 6.42
CA SER A 98 -17.88 -11.78 5.85
C SER A 98 -16.61 -11.40 6.64
N GLU A 99 -16.60 -11.65 7.94
CA GLU A 99 -15.44 -11.42 8.81
C GLU A 99 -14.28 -12.34 8.43
N ASN A 100 -14.53 -13.65 8.31
CA ASN A 100 -13.53 -14.65 7.93
C ASN A 100 -12.98 -14.36 6.53
N LEU A 101 -13.84 -13.92 5.59
CA LEU A 101 -13.40 -13.50 4.25
C LEU A 101 -12.46 -12.30 4.30
N LEU A 102 -12.77 -11.29 5.14
CA LEU A 102 -11.89 -10.14 5.37
C LEU A 102 -10.55 -10.57 5.97
N GLN A 103 -10.55 -11.46 6.96
CA GLN A 103 -9.33 -11.96 7.59
C GLN A 103 -8.44 -12.71 6.59
N ILE A 104 -9.01 -13.63 5.82
CA ILE A 104 -8.30 -14.37 4.77
C ILE A 104 -7.72 -13.40 3.73
N ALA A 105 -8.47 -12.39 3.34
CA ALA A 105 -8.00 -11.44 2.36
C ALA A 105 -6.86 -10.55 2.88
N ILE A 106 -6.91 -10.12 4.14
CA ILE A 106 -5.81 -9.38 4.78
C ILE A 106 -4.57 -10.26 4.90
N LEU A 107 -4.74 -11.55 5.24
CA LEU A 107 -3.65 -12.53 5.21
C LEU A 107 -3.02 -12.60 3.83
N SER A 108 -3.82 -12.78 2.79
CA SER A 108 -3.35 -12.86 1.41
C SER A 108 -2.57 -11.61 1.01
N ILE A 109 -3.07 -10.42 1.36
CA ILE A 109 -2.35 -9.16 1.12
C ILE A 109 -1.03 -9.13 1.90
N GLY A 110 -1.03 -9.49 3.17
CA GLY A 110 0.18 -9.54 3.99
C GLY A 110 1.24 -10.48 3.40
N ILE A 111 0.82 -11.66 2.95
CA ILE A 111 1.68 -12.63 2.28
C ILE A 111 2.22 -12.05 0.97
N LEU A 112 1.38 -11.45 0.12
CA LEU A 112 1.83 -10.83 -1.14
C LEU A 112 2.85 -9.71 -0.90
N VAL A 113 2.63 -8.86 0.12
CA VAL A 113 3.56 -7.80 0.50
C VAL A 113 4.90 -8.38 0.96
N LEU A 114 4.89 -9.47 1.71
CA LEU A 114 6.11 -10.17 2.13
C LEU A 114 6.84 -10.83 0.95
N PHE A 115 6.12 -11.47 0.03
CA PHE A 115 6.71 -12.08 -1.17
C PHE A 115 7.46 -11.07 -2.04
N ASP A 116 6.99 -9.83 -2.08
CA ASP A 116 7.62 -8.74 -2.82
C ASP A 116 8.78 -8.11 -2.03
N SER A 117 8.54 -7.73 -0.78
CA SER A 117 9.51 -6.94 0.00
C SER A 117 10.64 -7.74 0.63
N LEU A 118 10.43 -9.00 1.04
CA LEU A 118 11.48 -9.80 1.69
C LEU A 118 12.66 -10.10 0.75
N PRO A 119 12.44 -10.62 -0.48
CA PRO A 119 13.55 -10.89 -1.39
C PRO A 119 14.31 -9.61 -1.75
N GLU A 120 13.58 -8.51 -1.95
CA GLU A 120 14.17 -7.22 -2.28
C GLU A 120 15.01 -6.65 -1.13
N LEU A 121 14.50 -6.73 0.10
CA LEU A 121 15.27 -6.33 1.29
C LEU A 121 16.55 -7.15 1.44
N ILE A 122 16.48 -8.47 1.26
CA ILE A 122 17.66 -9.35 1.32
C ILE A 122 18.67 -8.95 0.25
N ASN A 123 18.22 -8.70 -0.98
CA ASN A 123 19.07 -8.28 -2.08
C ASN A 123 19.78 -6.94 -1.77
N LYS A 124 19.04 -5.93 -1.30
CA LYS A 124 19.62 -4.62 -0.94
C LYS A 124 20.61 -4.72 0.22
N LEU A 125 20.28 -5.48 1.27
CA LEU A 125 21.22 -5.74 2.37
C LEU A 125 22.49 -6.44 1.89
N PHE A 126 22.36 -7.42 0.99
CA PHE A 126 23.51 -8.11 0.41
C PHE A 126 24.42 -7.17 -0.39
N ILE A 127 23.84 -6.34 -1.27
CA ILE A 127 24.59 -5.34 -2.04
C ILE A 127 25.28 -4.35 -1.08
N PHE A 128 24.61 -3.94 -0.01
CA PHE A 128 25.15 -2.99 0.97
C PHE A 128 26.39 -3.56 1.67
N LEU A 129 26.28 -4.81 2.15
CA LEU A 129 27.40 -5.51 2.78
C LEU A 129 28.57 -5.70 1.80
N LYS A 130 28.28 -6.00 0.53
CA LYS A 130 29.30 -6.14 -0.51
C LYS A 130 30.04 -4.82 -0.76
N LEU A 131 29.33 -3.71 -0.90
CA LEU A 131 29.93 -2.39 -1.10
C LEU A 131 30.79 -1.97 0.09
N LYS A 132 30.32 -2.22 1.32
CA LYS A 132 31.08 -1.98 2.55
C LYS A 132 32.40 -2.77 2.57
N ASN A 133 32.37 -4.04 2.17
CA ASN A 133 33.57 -4.88 2.14
C ASN A 133 34.59 -4.49 1.06
N MET A 134 34.15 -3.81 -0.02
CA MET A 134 35.03 -3.37 -1.10
C MET A 134 35.81 -2.08 -0.79
N ASN A 135 35.62 -1.49 0.41
CA ASN A 135 36.29 -0.27 0.88
C ASN A 135 36.23 0.90 -0.13
N ARG A 136 35.21 0.93 -1.00
CA ARG A 136 34.84 2.12 -1.77
C ARG A 136 34.34 3.17 -0.78
N ASN A 137 34.55 4.45 -1.07
CA ASN A 137 34.05 5.54 -0.22
C ASN A 137 32.52 5.41 -0.06
N ILE A 138 32.13 4.75 1.02
CA ILE A 138 30.77 4.34 1.36
C ILE A 138 29.86 5.56 1.34
N ASN A 139 30.35 6.72 1.75
CA ASN A 139 29.56 7.94 1.85
C ASN A 139 29.19 8.57 0.51
N ASP A 140 30.03 8.43 -0.53
CA ASP A 140 29.75 9.01 -1.85
C ASP A 140 28.88 8.05 -2.69
N ASP A 141 29.10 6.73 -2.60
CA ASP A 141 28.31 5.76 -3.37
C ASP A 141 26.91 5.52 -2.76
N LEU A 142 26.74 5.54 -1.43
CA LEU A 142 25.43 5.28 -0.80
C LEU A 142 24.44 6.44 -0.91
N THR A 143 24.94 7.67 -0.92
CA THR A 143 24.14 8.88 -1.15
C THR A 143 23.78 8.98 -2.63
N THR A 144 24.72 8.74 -3.53
CA THR A 144 24.49 8.79 -4.99
C THR A 144 23.54 7.69 -5.49
N ILE A 145 23.51 6.51 -4.84
CA ILE A 145 22.62 5.39 -5.23
C ILE A 145 21.28 5.42 -4.46
N GLY A 146 21.09 6.31 -3.48
CA GLY A 146 19.86 6.37 -2.68
C GLY A 146 19.57 5.11 -1.86
N MET A 147 20.57 4.22 -1.71
CA MET A 147 20.40 2.84 -1.29
C MET A 147 19.96 2.70 0.18
N ASN A 148 20.33 3.65 1.05
CA ASN A 148 19.84 3.71 2.43
C ASN A 148 18.33 3.92 2.50
N SER A 149 17.78 4.80 1.66
CA SER A 149 16.35 5.09 1.63
C SER A 149 15.56 3.86 1.19
N GLU A 150 16.10 3.11 0.23
CA GLU A 150 15.48 1.91 -0.28
C GLU A 150 15.46 0.76 0.74
N ILE A 151 16.56 0.55 1.48
CA ILE A 151 16.60 -0.45 2.56
C ILE A 151 15.56 -0.12 3.62
N ILE A 152 15.42 1.15 4.00
CA ILE A 152 14.41 1.60 4.97
C ILE A 152 13.00 1.31 4.45
N VAL A 153 12.72 1.64 3.19
CA VAL A 153 11.41 1.44 2.57
C VAL A 153 11.03 -0.03 2.53
N GLU A 154 11.93 -0.90 2.05
CA GLU A 154 11.68 -2.34 2.02
C GLU A 154 11.55 -2.94 3.42
N SER A 155 12.31 -2.43 4.40
CA SER A 155 12.19 -2.87 5.80
C SER A 155 10.82 -2.53 6.38
N ILE A 156 10.32 -1.31 6.15
CA ILE A 156 8.98 -0.90 6.61
C ILE A 156 7.90 -1.70 5.89
N LYS A 157 8.05 -1.92 4.57
CA LYS A 157 7.11 -2.71 3.76
C LYS A 157 7.06 -4.17 4.25
N THR A 158 8.20 -4.77 4.55
CA THR A 158 8.30 -6.11 5.16
C THR A 158 7.64 -6.14 6.54
N LEU A 159 7.92 -5.17 7.41
CA LEU A 159 7.27 -5.09 8.73
C LEU A 159 5.75 -4.98 8.60
N LEU A 160 5.26 -4.18 7.65
CA LEU A 160 3.84 -4.03 7.37
C LEU A 160 3.21 -5.35 6.88
N GLY A 161 3.91 -6.09 6.02
CA GLY A 161 3.52 -7.44 5.62
C GLY A 161 3.37 -8.38 6.82
N PHE A 162 4.34 -8.39 7.75
CA PHE A 162 4.25 -9.16 8.98
C PHE A 162 3.10 -8.70 9.88
N VAL A 163 2.86 -7.40 10.00
CA VAL A 163 1.72 -6.85 10.76
C VAL A 163 0.40 -7.38 10.20
N PHE A 164 0.23 -7.41 8.88
CA PHE A 164 -0.98 -7.97 8.27
C PHE A 164 -1.12 -9.46 8.52
N VAL A 165 -0.04 -10.24 8.43
CA VAL A 165 -0.08 -11.69 8.68
C VAL A 165 -0.36 -12.00 10.16
N ILE A 166 0.28 -11.31 11.09
CA ILE A 166 0.16 -11.56 12.54
C ILE A 166 -1.17 -11.03 13.07
N PHE A 167 -1.59 -9.84 12.63
CA PHE A 167 -2.77 -9.16 13.17
C PHE A 167 -4.01 -9.24 12.25
N GLN A 168 -4.00 -10.11 11.23
CA GLN A 168 -5.13 -10.34 10.30
C GLN A 168 -6.50 -10.43 11.00
N ASN A 169 -6.58 -11.15 12.12
CA ASN A 169 -7.83 -11.37 12.85
C ASN A 169 -8.35 -10.07 13.46
N LYS A 170 -7.45 -9.25 14.03
CA LYS A 170 -7.82 -7.96 14.62
C LYS A 170 -8.20 -6.95 13.54
N ILE A 171 -7.40 -6.84 12.48
CA ILE A 171 -7.63 -5.91 11.37
C ILE A 171 -8.93 -6.27 10.66
N GLY A 172 -9.15 -7.55 10.36
CA GLY A 172 -10.38 -8.04 9.72
C GLY A 172 -11.62 -7.75 10.56
N ARG A 173 -11.54 -7.91 11.88
CA ARG A 173 -12.64 -7.56 12.79
C ARG A 173 -12.92 -6.06 12.86
N VAL A 174 -11.89 -5.22 12.86
CA VAL A 174 -12.05 -3.74 12.83
C VAL A 174 -12.71 -3.31 11.53
N LEU A 175 -12.22 -3.81 10.40
CA LEU A 175 -12.82 -3.55 9.09
C LEU A 175 -14.24 -4.14 9.00
N TYR A 176 -14.54 -5.26 9.65
CA TYR A 176 -15.90 -5.80 9.65
C TYR A 176 -16.87 -4.96 10.49
N LYS A 177 -16.46 -4.46 11.67
CA LYS A 177 -17.33 -3.61 12.50
C LYS A 177 -17.82 -2.36 11.77
N GLN A 178 -16.98 -1.78 10.92
CA GLN A 178 -17.33 -0.66 10.04
C GLN A 178 -18.35 -1.03 8.93
N ASN A 179 -18.85 -2.27 8.83
CA ASN A 179 -19.97 -2.65 7.94
C ASN A 179 -21.34 -2.63 8.63
N LEU A 180 -21.37 -2.62 9.97
CA LEU A 180 -22.59 -2.71 10.77
C LEU A 180 -23.14 -1.34 11.19
N GLU A 181 -22.30 -0.30 11.13
CA GLU A 181 -22.67 1.13 11.24
C GLU A 181 -23.02 1.69 9.85
#